data_AF-A0A954JWU4-F1
#
_entry.id   AF-A0A954JWU4-F1
#
_cell.length_a   1.000
_cell.length_b   1.000
_cell.length_c   1.000
_cell.angle_alpha   90.00
_cell.angle_beta   90.00
_cell.angle_gamma   90.00
#
_symmetry.space_group_name_H-M   'P 1'
#
loop_
_entity.id
_entity.type
_entity.pdbx_description
1 polymer ?
#
loop_
_entity_poly.entity_id
_entity_poly.type
_entity_poly.pdbx_seq_one_letter_code
_entity_poly.pdbx_strand_id
1 'polypeptide(L)'
;MRQFDHEKLTVYQAAIQFVAWSSELLTAVPKTIAIYNQLDRASTSIPLNIAEGNGKHTPADRCRYFDTARGSALESAACLDVLVAKSLMQPLQTSTGKELLSEIVAMLVGLIRSNSPTRDV
;
A
#
# COMPACT_ATOMS: atom_id res chain seq x y z
N MET A 1 -0.86 13.93 23.53
CA MET A 1 0.32 13.11 23.16
C MET A 1 0.94 13.74 21.91
N ARG A 2 2.28 13.81 21.79
CA ARG A 2 2.89 14.21 20.50
C ARG A 2 2.69 13.05 19.51
N GLN A 3 2.33 13.38 18.28
CA GLN A 3 2.08 12.43 17.20
C GLN A 3 3.11 12.69 16.08
N PHE A 4 3.58 11.64 15.41
CA PHE A 4 4.45 11.83 14.25
C PHE A 4 3.65 12.38 13.07
N ASP A 5 4.25 13.26 12.25
CA ASP A 5 3.49 13.98 11.22
C ASP A 5 2.84 13.07 10.17
N HIS A 6 3.48 11.95 9.83
CA HIS A 6 2.93 11.00 8.86
C HIS A 6 1.68 10.29 9.37
N GLU A 7 1.54 10.13 10.70
CA GLU A 7 0.36 9.48 11.31
C GLU A 7 -0.91 10.34 11.14
N LYS A 8 -0.77 11.62 10.78
CA LYS A 8 -1.88 12.53 10.46
C LYS A 8 -2.39 12.34 9.02
N LEU A 9 -1.63 11.68 8.15
CA LEU A 9 -2.03 11.47 6.76
C LEU A 9 -3.10 10.39 6.67
N THR A 10 -4.23 10.69 6.03
CA THR A 10 -5.29 9.72 5.77
C THR A 10 -4.78 8.50 5.00
N VAL A 11 -3.87 8.71 4.03
CA VAL A 11 -3.27 7.61 3.25
C VAL A 11 -2.43 6.67 4.11
N TYR A 12 -1.77 7.19 5.15
CA TYR A 12 -1.00 6.36 6.07
C TYR A 12 -1.93 5.50 6.92
N GLN A 13 -3.02 6.10 7.44
CA GLN A 13 -4.02 5.38 8.22
C GLN A 13 -4.69 4.27 7.39
N ALA A 14 -5.05 4.57 6.14
CA ALA A 14 -5.58 3.58 5.20
C ALA A 14 -4.56 2.46 4.89
N ALA A 15 -3.27 2.81 4.73
CA ALA A 15 -2.22 1.81 4.55
C ALA A 15 -2.07 0.88 5.77
N ILE A 16 -2.17 1.40 7.00
CA ILE A 16 -2.18 0.57 8.21
C ILE A 16 -3.42 -0.34 8.27
N GLN A 17 -4.60 0.17 7.88
CA GLN A 17 -5.81 -0.65 7.76
C GLN A 17 -5.63 -1.77 6.73
N PHE A 18 -5.03 -1.47 5.58
CA PHE A 18 -4.72 -2.49 4.57
C PHE A 18 -3.73 -3.54 5.10
N VAL A 19 -2.67 -3.14 5.83
CA VAL A 19 -1.75 -4.10 6.47
C VAL A 19 -2.51 -5.02 7.42
N ALA A 20 -3.33 -4.47 8.33
CA ALA A 20 -4.11 -5.27 9.26
C ALA A 20 -5.05 -6.26 8.54
N TRP A 21 -5.78 -5.79 7.53
CA TRP A 21 -6.65 -6.62 6.71
C TRP A 21 -5.88 -7.72 5.97
N SER A 22 -4.74 -7.39 5.36
CA SER A 22 -3.93 -8.34 4.60
C SER A 22 -3.29 -9.40 5.48
N SER A 23 -2.87 -9.04 6.70
CA SER A 23 -2.36 -9.97 7.70
C SER A 23 -3.42 -10.99 8.11
N GLU A 24 -4.66 -10.54 8.32
CA GLU A 24 -5.78 -11.43 8.62
C GLU A 24 -6.07 -12.38 7.44
N LEU A 25 -6.13 -11.86 6.21
CA LEU A 25 -6.31 -12.67 5.00
C LEU A 25 -5.22 -13.75 4.87
N LEU A 26 -3.96 -13.39 5.16
CA LEU A 26 -2.81 -14.27 5.05
C LEU A 26 -2.80 -15.41 6.07
N THR A 27 -3.61 -15.34 7.15
CA THR A 27 -3.76 -16.48 8.08
C THR A 27 -4.32 -17.73 7.40
N ALA A 28 -5.11 -17.55 6.34
CA ALA A 28 -5.68 -18.63 5.53
C ALA A 28 -4.78 -19.09 4.37
N VAL A 29 -3.59 -18.48 4.19
CA VAL A 29 -2.65 -18.81 3.12
C VAL A 29 -1.42 -19.52 3.69
N PRO A 30 -1.04 -20.71 3.20
CA PRO A 30 0.17 -21.37 3.67
C PRO A 30 1.43 -20.53 3.42
N LYS A 31 2.24 -20.33 4.46
CA LYS A 31 3.50 -19.54 4.41
C LYS A 31 4.54 -20.07 3.40
N THR A 32 4.42 -21.33 3.00
CA THR A 32 5.30 -21.97 2.02
C THR A 32 5.03 -21.50 0.58
N ILE A 33 3.89 -20.88 0.30
CA ILE A 33 3.56 -20.38 -1.03
C ILE A 33 4.19 -19.00 -1.19
N ALA A 34 4.99 -18.81 -2.24
CA ALA A 34 5.73 -17.58 -2.50
C ALA A 34 4.88 -16.29 -2.45
N ILE A 35 3.59 -16.38 -2.79
CA ILE A 35 2.66 -15.25 -2.78
C ILE A 35 2.42 -14.68 -1.37
N TYR A 36 2.54 -15.51 -0.33
CA TYR A 36 2.45 -15.05 1.06
C TYR A 36 3.50 -13.97 1.33
N ASN A 37 4.77 -14.29 1.09
CA ASN A 37 5.89 -13.38 1.34
C ASN A 37 5.89 -12.18 0.38
N GLN A 38 5.35 -12.35 -0.83
CA GLN A 38 5.21 -11.24 -1.77
C GLN A 38 4.20 -10.21 -1.25
N LEU A 39 2.99 -10.68 -0.87
CA LEU A 39 1.94 -9.80 -0.37
C LEU A 39 2.33 -9.14 0.96
N ASP A 40 2.90 -9.90 1.90
CA ASP A 40 3.33 -9.40 3.22
C ASP A 40 4.39 -8.28 3.11
N ARG A 41 5.39 -8.45 2.24
CA ARG A 41 6.41 -7.42 2.00
C ARG A 41 5.83 -6.21 1.27
N ALA A 42 5.02 -6.44 0.24
CA ALA A 42 4.41 -5.34 -0.51
C ALA A 42 3.47 -4.52 0.38
N SER A 43 2.61 -5.16 1.18
CA SER A 43 1.69 -4.45 2.08
C SER A 43 2.45 -3.65 3.14
N THR A 44 3.51 -4.23 3.72
CA THR A 44 4.38 -3.56 4.70
C THR A 44 5.15 -2.39 4.09
N SER A 45 5.57 -2.50 2.83
CA SER A 45 6.31 -1.44 2.12
C SER A 45 5.50 -0.14 1.96
N ILE A 46 4.17 -0.23 1.84
CA ILE A 46 3.29 0.93 1.63
C ILE A 46 3.40 1.95 2.77
N PRO A 47 3.05 1.63 4.05
CA PRO A 47 3.13 2.59 5.14
C PRO A 47 4.57 3.04 5.43
N LEU A 48 5.55 2.16 5.27
CA LEU A 48 6.97 2.51 5.50
C LEU A 48 7.43 3.60 4.52
N ASN A 49 7.12 3.45 3.23
CA ASN A 49 7.47 4.46 2.24
C ASN A 49 6.65 5.75 2.40
N ILE A 50 5.38 5.68 2.83
CA ILE A 50 4.60 6.89 3.16
C ILE A 50 5.25 7.67 4.30
N ALA A 51 5.61 6.98 5.40
CA ALA A 51 6.22 7.60 6.57
C ALA A 51 7.58 8.23 6.22
N GLU A 52 8.42 7.48 5.52
CA GLU A 52 9.75 7.97 5.12
C GLU A 52 9.64 9.12 4.11
N GLY A 53 8.74 9.01 3.13
CA GLY A 53 8.45 10.05 2.16
C GLY A 53 7.99 11.34 2.81
N ASN A 54 7.08 11.27 3.79
CA ASN A 54 6.61 12.45 4.51
C ASN A 54 7.73 13.18 5.27
N GLY A 55 8.77 12.46 5.69
CA GLY A 55 9.94 13.02 6.38
C GLY A 55 11.02 13.62 5.45
N LYS A 56 10.93 13.46 4.12
CA LYS A 56 11.95 14.02 3.21
C LYS A 56 11.81 15.54 3.06
N HIS A 57 12.93 16.21 2.81
CA HIS A 57 12.99 17.68 2.75
C HIS A 57 12.62 18.21 1.37
N THR A 58 13.09 17.57 0.30
CA THR A 58 12.86 18.03 -1.07
C THR A 58 11.59 17.39 -1.64
N PRO A 59 10.79 18.12 -2.42
CA PRO A 59 9.60 17.53 -3.05
C PRO A 59 9.95 16.35 -3.97
N ALA A 60 11.08 16.42 -4.67
CA ALA A 60 11.55 15.33 -5.53
C ALA A 60 11.82 14.04 -4.76
N ASP A 61 12.47 14.11 -3.59
CA ASP A 61 12.70 12.93 -2.76
C ASP A 61 11.39 12.42 -2.16
N ARG A 62 10.52 13.29 -1.62
CA ARG A 62 9.20 12.88 -1.10
C ARG A 62 8.43 12.06 -2.15
N CYS A 63 8.35 12.59 -3.37
CA CYS A 63 7.60 11.95 -4.44
C CYS A 63 8.20 10.59 -4.85
N ARG A 64 9.53 10.41 -4.77
CA ARG A 64 10.17 9.11 -5.04
C ARG A 64 9.67 8.02 -4.08
N TYR A 65 9.54 8.35 -2.79
CA TYR A 65 9.00 7.40 -1.81
C TYR A 65 7.50 7.16 -2.00
N PHE A 66 6.73 8.20 -2.34
CA PHE A 66 5.30 8.03 -2.67
C PHE A 66 5.09 7.18 -3.93
N ASP A 67 5.96 7.30 -4.95
CA ASP A 67 5.96 6.41 -6.11
C ASP A 67 6.19 4.96 -5.71
N THR A 68 7.17 4.71 -4.83
CA THR A 68 7.45 3.37 -4.29
C THR A 68 6.24 2.82 -3.53
N ALA A 69 5.63 3.62 -2.66
CA ALA A 69 4.41 3.23 -1.94
C ALA A 69 3.28 2.88 -2.92
N ARG A 70 3.12 3.67 -4.00
CA ARG A 70 2.11 3.42 -5.05
C ARG A 70 2.41 2.14 -5.81
N GLY A 71 3.67 1.90 -6.14
CA GLY A 71 4.13 0.65 -6.76
C GLY A 71 3.82 -0.57 -5.88
N SER A 72 4.13 -0.49 -4.58
CA SER A 72 3.81 -1.56 -3.62
C SER A 72 2.29 -1.78 -3.47
N ALA A 73 1.47 -0.72 -3.51
CA ALA A 73 0.01 -0.86 -3.48
C ALA A 73 -0.53 -1.59 -4.73
N LEU A 74 -0.04 -1.25 -5.92
CA LEU A 74 -0.39 -1.94 -7.16
C LEU A 74 0.08 -3.40 -7.15
N GLU A 75 1.29 -3.66 -6.64
CA GLU A 75 1.81 -5.00 -6.46
C GLU A 75 0.96 -5.83 -5.48
N SER A 76 0.53 -5.24 -4.36
CA SER A 76 -0.41 -5.88 -3.44
C SER A 76 -1.73 -6.24 -4.13
N ALA A 77 -2.29 -5.35 -4.96
CA ALA A 77 -3.52 -5.63 -5.70
C ALA A 77 -3.33 -6.81 -6.66
N ALA A 78 -2.20 -6.84 -7.38
CA ALA A 78 -1.85 -7.97 -8.23
C ALA A 78 -1.63 -9.26 -7.43
N CYS A 79 -1.08 -9.19 -6.21
CA CYS A 79 -0.94 -10.36 -5.35
C CYS A 79 -2.31 -10.94 -4.96
N LEU A 80 -3.31 -10.08 -4.70
CA LEU A 80 -4.69 -10.52 -4.46
C LEU A 80 -5.29 -11.22 -5.69
N ASP A 81 -5.00 -10.74 -6.90
CA ASP A 81 -5.39 -11.43 -8.14
C ASP A 81 -4.73 -12.80 -8.27
N VAL A 82 -3.45 -12.91 -7.94
CA VAL A 82 -2.72 -14.18 -7.96
C VAL A 82 -3.28 -15.17 -6.95
N LEU A 83 -3.69 -14.74 -5.76
CA LEU A 83 -4.35 -15.61 -4.78
C LEU A 83 -5.65 -16.19 -5.34
N VAL A 84 -6.45 -15.37 -6.01
CA VAL A 84 -7.69 -15.81 -6.66
C VAL A 84 -7.40 -16.75 -7.83
N ALA A 85 -6.46 -16.39 -8.71
CA ALA A 85 -6.07 -17.21 -9.86
C ALA A 85 -5.52 -18.58 -9.45
N LYS A 86 -4.87 -18.67 -8.28
CA LYS A 86 -4.40 -19.92 -7.68
C LYS A 86 -5.46 -20.70 -6.92
N SER A 87 -6.72 -20.24 -6.93
CA SER A 87 -7.84 -20.84 -6.17
C SER A 87 -7.59 -20.91 -4.66
N LEU A 88 -6.74 -20.03 -4.13
CA LEU A 88 -6.49 -19.91 -2.68
C LEU A 88 -7.50 -18.98 -2.01
N MET A 89 -8.16 -18.12 -2.78
CA MET A 89 -9.18 -17.17 -2.35
C MET A 89 -10.25 -17.03 -3.42
N GLN A 90 -11.46 -16.63 -3.02
CA GLN A 90 -12.53 -16.19 -3.92
C GLN A 90 -12.43 -14.68 -4.19
N PRO A 91 -12.92 -14.19 -5.35
CA PRO A 91 -12.94 -12.77 -5.67
C PRO A 91 -13.58 -11.90 -4.58
N LEU A 92 -14.65 -12.39 -3.96
CA LEU A 92 -15.34 -11.68 -2.89
C LEU A 92 -14.46 -11.49 -1.65
N GLN A 93 -13.59 -12.47 -1.34
CA GLN A 93 -12.69 -12.41 -0.18
C GLN A 93 -11.58 -11.37 -0.34
N THR A 94 -11.26 -10.96 -1.58
CA THR A 94 -10.20 -9.98 -1.85
C THR A 94 -10.72 -8.58 -2.20
N SER A 95 -12.04 -8.44 -2.42
CA SER A 95 -12.69 -7.20 -2.84
C SER A 95 -12.39 -6.01 -1.92
N THR A 96 -12.60 -6.16 -0.61
CA THR A 96 -12.32 -5.12 0.39
C THR A 96 -10.86 -4.65 0.36
N GLY A 97 -9.91 -5.57 0.21
CA GLY A 97 -8.50 -5.22 0.08
C GLY A 97 -8.21 -4.40 -1.18
N LYS A 98 -8.86 -4.75 -2.30
CA LYS A 98 -8.72 -3.99 -3.55
C LYS A 98 -9.32 -2.60 -3.48
N GLU A 99 -10.45 -2.43 -2.79
CA GLU A 99 -11.06 -1.12 -2.55
C GLU A 99 -10.12 -0.22 -1.74
N LEU A 100 -9.60 -0.73 -0.61
CA LEU A 100 -8.60 -0.02 0.20
C LEU A 100 -7.36 0.38 -0.62
N LEU A 101 -6.82 -0.55 -1.41
CA LEU A 101 -5.65 -0.29 -2.26
C LEU A 101 -5.93 0.76 -3.34
N SER A 102 -7.12 0.75 -3.94
CA SER A 102 -7.54 1.74 -4.93
C SER A 102 -7.59 3.15 -4.31
N GLU A 103 -8.13 3.27 -3.09
CA GLU A 103 -8.16 4.53 -2.35
C GLU A 103 -6.74 5.01 -1.99
N ILE A 104 -5.88 4.10 -1.51
CA ILE A 104 -4.47 4.39 -1.22
C ILE A 104 -3.77 4.92 -2.47
N VAL A 105 -3.92 4.26 -3.61
CA VAL A 105 -3.31 4.70 -4.89
C VAL A 105 -3.81 6.09 -5.28
N ALA A 106 -5.12 6.35 -5.18
CA ALA A 106 -5.68 7.66 -5.50
C ALA A 106 -5.12 8.77 -4.60
N MET A 107 -5.01 8.52 -3.29
CA MET A 107 -4.42 9.47 -2.34
C MET A 107 -2.92 9.70 -2.59
N LEU A 108 -2.16 8.66 -2.92
CA LEU A 108 -0.74 8.77 -3.26
C LEU A 108 -0.53 9.61 -4.52
N VAL A 109 -1.35 9.41 -5.56
CA VAL A 109 -1.31 10.25 -6.77
C VAL A 109 -1.60 11.71 -6.41
N GLY A 110 -2.59 11.97 -5.57
CA GLY A 110 -2.89 13.31 -5.06
C GLY A 110 -1.71 13.94 -4.32
N LEU A 111 -1.03 13.19 -3.45
CA LEU A 111 0.16 13.64 -2.73
C LEU A 111 1.35 13.91 -3.67
N ILE A 112 1.58 13.07 -4.68
CA ILE A 112 2.66 13.29 -5.64
C ILE A 112 2.40 14.57 -6.43
N ARG A 113 1.17 14.77 -6.94
CA ARG A 113 0.80 15.98 -7.69
C ARG A 113 0.89 17.26 -6.84
N SER A 114 0.51 17.19 -5.56
CA SER A 114 0.61 18.36 -4.67
C SER A 114 2.05 18.74 -4.32
N ASN A 115 2.98 17.78 -4.34
CA ASN A 115 4.40 18.03 -4.10
C ASN A 115 5.18 18.32 -5.39
N SER A 116 4.72 17.84 -6.55
CA SER A 116 5.36 18.06 -7.84
C SER A 116 4.30 18.19 -8.95
N PRO A 117 3.78 19.42 -9.19
CA PRO A 117 2.73 19.64 -10.18
C PRO A 117 3.12 19.30 -11.62
N THR A 118 4.41 19.20 -11.91
CA THR A 118 4.97 18.92 -13.24
C THR A 118 5.21 17.43 -13.50
N ARG A 119 4.97 16.55 -12.53
CA ARG A 119 5.09 15.10 -12.71
C ARG A 119 3.79 14.52 -13.27
N ASP A 120 3.89 13.86 -14.42
CA ASP A 120 2.82 13.01 -14.96
C ASP A 120 2.79 11.70 -14.17
N VAL A 121 1.76 11.55 -13.33
CA VAL A 121 1.44 10.36 -12.52
C VAL A 121 -0.03 10.01 -12.57
#